data_AF-A0A8D9MA54-F1
#
_entry.id   AF-A0A8D9MA54-F1
#
_cell.length_a   1.000
_cell.length_b   1.000
_cell.length_c   1.000
_cell.angle_alpha   90.00
_cell.angle_beta   90.00
_cell.angle_gamma   90.00
#
_symmetry.space_group_name_H-M   'P 1'
#
loop_
_entity.id
_entity.type
_entity.pdbx_description
1 polymer ?
#
loop_
_entity_poly.entity_id
_entity_poly.type
_entity_poly.pdbx_seq_one_letter_code
_entity_poly.pdbx_strand_id
1 'polypeptide(L)'
;MSGGYYFWVQVSLAASNRIGKEVIETEHGPSQITVYGNSFIAVKSSQYFCDMRGPTGEIVAEADDRTEAVLTWHCSILRRLSRRGKVGEVFRDRRSDLYKVLLTMWTVTPDRF
;
A
#
# COMPACT_ATOMS: atom_id res chain seq x y z
N MET A 1 21.37 -4.02 -19.43
CA MET A 1 20.97 -2.91 -18.52
C MET A 1 19.46 -2.95 -18.39
N SER A 2 18.91 -3.68 -17.42
CA SER A 2 17.47 -3.75 -17.19
C SER A 2 17.06 -2.59 -16.26
N GLY A 3 16.59 -1.49 -16.85
CA GLY A 3 16.06 -0.35 -16.11
C GLY A 3 14.74 -0.71 -15.44
N GLY A 4 14.79 -1.09 -14.16
CA GLY A 4 13.60 -1.22 -13.34
C GLY A 4 13.04 0.17 -13.03
N TYR A 5 11.95 0.56 -13.68
CA TYR A 5 11.22 1.77 -13.36
C TYR A 5 10.52 1.58 -12.00
N TYR A 6 10.98 2.27 -10.97
CA TYR A 6 10.36 2.21 -9.64
C TYR A 6 9.15 3.14 -9.59
N PHE A 7 7.95 2.57 -9.59
CA PHE A 7 6.68 3.32 -9.73
C PHE A 7 5.99 3.72 -8.41
N TRP A 8 6.59 3.46 -7.24
CA TRP A 8 5.85 3.42 -5.98
C TRP A 8 6.24 4.50 -4.95
N VAL A 9 5.23 4.96 -4.19
CA VAL A 9 5.38 5.87 -3.05
C VAL A 9 6.11 5.16 -1.91
N GLN A 10 7.19 5.77 -1.41
CA GLN A 10 8.01 5.19 -0.34
C GLN A 10 7.54 5.64 1.05
N VAL A 11 6.47 5.02 1.54
CA VAL A 11 5.92 5.19 2.89
C VAL A 11 5.76 3.84 3.60
N SER A 12 5.75 3.85 4.93
CA SER A 12 5.23 2.68 5.66
C SER A 12 3.72 2.64 5.54
N LEU A 13 3.18 1.43 5.50
CA LEU A 13 1.76 1.18 5.43
C LEU A 13 1.37 0.26 6.58
N ALA A 14 0.28 0.59 7.26
CA ALA A 14 -0.37 -0.29 8.21
C ALA A 14 -1.79 -0.53 7.71
N ALA A 15 -2.17 -1.80 7.57
CA ALA A 15 -3.50 -2.24 7.19
C ALA A 15 -4.11 -3.01 8.38
N SER A 16 -5.32 -2.59 8.79
CA SER A 16 -6.07 -3.24 9.85
C SER A 16 -7.41 -3.69 9.30
N ASN A 17 -7.75 -4.95 9.53
CA ASN A 17 -8.96 -5.58 9.05
C ASN A 17 -9.64 -6.38 10.17
N ARG A 18 -10.97 -6.50 10.12
CA ARG A 18 -11.74 -7.25 11.12
C ARG A 18 -11.52 -8.75 10.98
N ILE A 19 -11.85 -9.48 12.03
CA ILE A 19 -11.87 -10.95 12.08
C ILE A 19 -13.26 -11.44 12.48
N GLY A 20 -13.59 -12.68 12.10
CA GLY A 20 -14.80 -13.36 12.58
C GLY A 20 -15.94 -13.37 11.58
N LYS A 21 -17.06 -13.94 12.01
CA LYS A 21 -18.25 -14.19 11.19
C LYS A 21 -19.35 -13.23 11.61
N GLU A 22 -19.80 -12.40 10.68
CA GLU A 22 -20.91 -11.48 10.87
C GLU A 22 -22.12 -12.01 10.08
N VAL A 23 -23.26 -12.18 10.75
CA VAL A 23 -24.53 -12.54 10.12
C VAL A 23 -25.45 -11.35 10.28
N ILE A 24 -25.95 -10.83 9.15
CA ILE A 24 -26.81 -9.65 9.09
C ILE A 24 -28.09 -10.06 8.37
N GLU A 25 -29.24 -9.75 8.97
CA GLU A 25 -30.53 -9.91 8.31
C GLU A 25 -30.68 -8.88 7.20
N THR A 26 -30.92 -9.34 5.98
CA THR A 26 -31.15 -8.51 4.81
C THR A 26 -32.57 -8.70 4.28
N GLU A 27 -32.97 -7.87 3.32
CA GLU A 27 -34.27 -7.99 2.64
C GLU A 27 -34.46 -9.36 1.95
N HIS A 28 -33.39 -10.11 1.73
CA HIS A 28 -33.39 -11.44 1.10
C HIS A 28 -33.08 -12.57 2.09
N GLY A 29 -33.16 -12.29 3.40
CA GLY A 29 -32.85 -13.24 4.47
C GLY A 29 -31.46 -13.02 5.08
N PRO A 30 -30.99 -13.96 5.92
CA PRO A 30 -29.71 -13.84 6.60
C PRO A 30 -28.55 -13.90 5.60
N SER A 31 -27.78 -12.82 5.53
CA SER A 31 -26.53 -12.75 4.78
C SER A 31 -25.36 -12.88 5.73
N GLN A 32 -24.31 -13.59 5.28
CA GLN A 32 -23.15 -13.89 6.11
C GLN A 32 -21.87 -13.44 5.42
N ILE A 33 -21.01 -12.73 6.16
CA ILE A 33 -19.64 -12.42 5.77
C ILE A 33 -18.68 -13.02 6.80
N THR A 34 -17.68 -13.74 6.32
CA THR A 34 -16.54 -14.18 7.13
C THR A 34 -15.38 -13.23 6.82
N VAL A 35 -14.97 -12.42 7.80
CA VAL A 35 -13.88 -11.47 7.65
C VAL A 35 -12.55 -12.15 8.01
N TYR A 36 -11.57 -12.01 7.12
CA TYR A 36 -10.35 -12.81 7.12
C TYR A 36 -9.16 -12.19 7.84
N GLY A 37 -9.33 -11.14 8.65
CA GLY A 37 -8.19 -10.51 9.34
C GLY A 37 -7.07 -10.15 8.37
N ASN A 38 -5.91 -10.78 8.53
CA ASN A 38 -4.70 -10.50 7.74
C ASN A 38 -4.30 -9.02 7.86
N SER A 39 -4.39 -8.49 9.09
CA SER A 39 -3.85 -7.17 9.40
C SER A 39 -2.33 -7.23 9.29
N PHE A 40 -1.68 -6.21 8.73
CA PHE A 40 -0.22 -6.23 8.57
C PHE A 40 0.41 -4.83 8.59
N ILE A 41 1.71 -4.79 8.89
CA ILE A 41 2.56 -3.61 8.77
C ILE A 41 3.59 -3.89 7.68
N ALA A 42 3.56 -3.08 6.62
CA ALA A 42 4.54 -3.09 5.55
C ALA A 42 5.50 -1.90 5.67
N VAL A 43 6.79 -2.19 5.50
CA VAL A 43 7.87 -1.22 5.61
C VAL A 43 8.85 -1.39 4.46
N LYS A 44 9.70 -0.38 4.29
CA LYS A 44 10.89 -0.53 3.48
C LYS A 44 11.96 -1.24 4.29
N SER A 45 12.49 -2.36 3.78
CA SER A 45 13.69 -2.99 4.33
C SER A 45 14.80 -1.93 4.40
N SER A 46 15.19 -1.59 5.63
CA SER A 46 16.36 -0.72 5.88
C SER A 46 17.59 -1.56 6.20
N GLN A 47 17.41 -2.86 6.37
CA GLN A 47 18.43 -3.77 6.84
C GLN A 47 18.73 -4.67 5.67
N TYR A 48 19.56 -4.15 4.78
CA TYR A 48 20.50 -4.80 3.87
C TYR A 48 20.80 -3.75 2.79
N PHE A 49 22.02 -3.22 2.92
CA PHE A 49 22.95 -3.01 1.82
C PHE A 49 22.35 -3.25 0.44
N CYS A 50 22.40 -2.24 -0.44
CA CYS A 50 22.29 -2.32 -1.90
C CYS A 50 22.09 -3.73 -2.48
N ASP A 51 20.92 -4.34 -2.27
CA ASP A 51 20.42 -5.35 -3.18
C ASP A 51 19.72 -4.55 -4.28
N MET A 52 19.86 -4.98 -5.53
CA MET A 52 19.25 -4.32 -6.69
C MET A 52 17.72 -4.53 -6.73
N ARG A 53 17.08 -4.61 -5.57
CA ARG A 53 15.65 -4.77 -5.36
C ARG A 53 15.22 -3.56 -4.54
N GLY A 54 14.53 -2.63 -5.18
CA GLY A 54 14.11 -1.34 -4.58
C GLY A 54 13.13 -1.49 -3.41
N PRO A 55 12.30 -0.48 -3.09
CA PRO A 55 11.38 -0.56 -1.96
C PRO A 55 10.44 -1.77 -2.10
N THR A 56 10.67 -2.83 -1.33
CA THR A 56 10.06 -4.15 -1.54
C THR A 56 8.66 -4.30 -0.96
N GLY A 57 8.18 -3.36 -0.14
CA GLY A 57 6.92 -3.53 0.58
C GLY A 57 6.96 -4.69 1.57
N GLU A 58 8.11 -4.88 2.23
CA GLU A 58 8.35 -5.97 3.18
C GLU A 58 7.35 -5.93 4.33
N ILE A 59 6.65 -7.04 4.55
CA ILE A 59 5.77 -7.23 5.71
C ILE A 59 6.66 -7.56 6.91
N VAL A 60 6.58 -6.72 7.95
CA VAL A 60 7.37 -6.88 9.18
C VAL A 60 6.54 -7.33 10.39
N ALA A 61 5.23 -7.25 10.26
CA ALA A 61 4.30 -7.78 11.24
C ALA A 61 3.01 -8.15 10.50
N GLU A 62 2.46 -9.32 10.81
CA GLU A 62 1.23 -9.85 10.21
C GLU A 62 0.44 -10.58 11.28
N ALA A 63 -0.87 -10.39 11.26
CA ALA A 63 -1.84 -11.09 12.09
C ALA A 63 -2.53 -12.18 11.27
N ASP A 64 -3.03 -13.21 11.93
CA ASP A 64 -3.80 -14.27 11.27
C ASP A 64 -5.25 -13.84 10.95
N ASP A 65 -6.06 -14.80 10.50
CA ASP A 65 -7.44 -14.61 10.06
C ASP A 65 -8.48 -14.83 11.17
N ARG A 66 -8.05 -15.16 12.40
CA ARG A 66 -8.95 -15.71 13.45
C ARG A 66 -8.76 -15.11 14.82
N THR A 67 -7.59 -14.58 15.14
CA THR A 67 -7.20 -14.18 16.48
C THR A 67 -7.02 -12.67 16.58
N GLU A 68 -7.42 -12.12 17.72
CA GLU A 68 -7.16 -10.73 18.02
C GLU A 68 -5.66 -10.52 18.19
N ALA A 69 -5.11 -9.54 17.46
CA ALA A 69 -3.68 -9.28 17.42
C ALA A 69 -3.39 -7.80 17.55
N VAL A 70 -2.35 -7.47 18.33
CA VAL A 70 -1.79 -6.12 18.43
C VAL A 70 -0.43 -6.11 17.74
N LEU A 71 -0.37 -5.52 16.55
CA LEU A 71 0.87 -5.40 15.78
C LEU A 71 1.58 -4.09 16.13
N THR A 72 2.85 -4.18 16.55
CA THR A 72 3.67 -3.01 16.87
C THR A 72 4.95 -3.00 16.05
N TRP A 73 5.31 -1.83 15.52
CA TRP A 73 6.57 -1.67 14.80
C TRP A 73 7.18 -0.29 15.07
N HIS A 74 8.48 -0.25 15.38
CA HIS A 74 9.16 0.99 15.73
C HIS A 74 9.87 1.63 14.53
N CYS A 75 9.57 2.90 14.27
CA CYS A 75 10.17 3.66 13.18
C CYS A 75 10.64 5.05 13.59
N SER A 76 11.87 5.41 13.23
CA SER A 76 12.28 6.81 13.20
C SER A 76 11.85 7.46 11.88
N ILE A 77 10.97 8.47 11.96
CA ILE A 77 10.51 9.25 10.80
C ILE A 77 11.66 10.05 10.17
N LEU A 78 12.52 10.65 11.00
CA LEU A 78 13.64 11.49 10.59
C LEU A 78 14.70 10.71 9.78
N ARG A 79 14.97 9.45 10.17
CA ARG A 79 15.92 8.57 9.46
C ARG A 79 15.43 8.14 8.08
N ARG A 80 14.12 8.26 7.80
CA ARG A 80 13.54 7.99 6.48
C ARG A 80 13.53 9.21 5.57
N LEU A 81 13.27 10.40 6.12
CA LEU A 81 13.31 11.66 5.35
C LEU A 81 14.72 11.94 4.80
N SER A 82 15.77 11.71 5.59
CA SER A 82 17.17 11.86 5.16
C SER A 82 17.59 10.89 4.03
N ARG A 83 16.94 9.73 3.92
CA ARG A 83 17.16 8.75 2.84
C ARG A 83 16.32 9.03 1.59
N ARG A 84 15.48 10.07 1.59
CA ARG A 84 14.66 10.49 0.43
C ARG A 84 15.45 11.16 -0.69
N GLY A 85 16.77 11.33 -0.58
CA GLY A 85 17.61 11.85 -1.66
C GLY A 85 17.47 11.08 -2.99
N LYS A 86 17.19 9.76 -2.95
CA LYS A 86 16.88 8.93 -4.14
C LYS A 86 15.38 8.80 -4.45
N VAL A 87 14.51 9.37 -3.61
CA VAL A 87 13.04 9.40 -3.75
C VAL A 87 12.58 10.62 -4.53
N GLY A 88 13.44 11.64 -4.60
CA GLY A 88 13.27 12.80 -5.46
C GLY A 88 12.91 12.39 -6.88
N GLU A 89 13.57 11.39 -7.48
CA GLU A 89 13.36 10.97 -8.87
C GLU A 89 11.91 10.56 -9.17
N VAL A 90 11.27 9.69 -8.40
CA VAL A 90 9.87 9.29 -8.70
C VAL A 90 8.88 10.45 -8.53
N PHE A 91 9.07 11.33 -7.54
CA PHE A 91 8.18 12.48 -7.33
C PHE A 91 8.48 13.66 -8.25
N ARG A 92 9.75 13.84 -8.63
CA ARG A 92 10.27 14.85 -9.56
C ARG A 92 9.96 14.50 -11.00
N ASP A 93 10.03 13.22 -11.34
CA ASP A 93 9.85 12.71 -12.71
C ASP A 93 8.38 12.35 -12.99
N ARG A 94 7.45 12.62 -12.06
CA ARG A 94 6.01 12.48 -12.34
C ARG A 94 5.61 13.45 -13.44
N ARG A 95 5.00 12.90 -14.48
CA ARG A 95 4.38 13.68 -15.57
C ARG A 95 2.91 13.85 -15.31
N SER A 96 2.57 14.69 -14.33
CA SER A 96 1.19 14.93 -13.90
C SER A 96 0.29 15.46 -15.03
N ASP A 97 0.88 16.14 -16.01
CA ASP A 97 0.25 16.60 -17.24
C ASP A 97 -0.33 15.46 -18.08
N LEU A 98 0.29 14.27 -18.07
CA LEU A 98 -0.17 13.08 -18.80
C LEU A 98 -1.23 12.27 -18.05
N TYR A 99 -1.44 12.54 -16.76
CA TYR A 99 -2.29 11.72 -15.90
C TYR A 99 -3.77 12.13 -15.88
N LYS A 100 -4.19 13.08 -16.73
CA LYS A 100 -5.58 13.54 -16.82
C LYS A 100 -6.57 12.40 -17.11
N VAL A 101 -6.15 11.37 -17.84
CA VAL A 101 -6.94 10.16 -18.10
C VAL A 101 -7.32 9.39 -16.83
N LEU A 102 -6.53 9.50 -15.75
CA LEU A 102 -6.86 8.84 -14.47
C LEU A 102 -8.08 9.47 -13.78
N LEU A 103 -8.54 10.64 -14.26
CA LEU A 103 -9.74 11.31 -13.76
C LEU A 103 -11.02 10.89 -14.50
N THR A 104 -10.92 10.10 -15.57
CA THR A 104 -12.08 9.60 -16.30
C THR A 104 -12.32 8.12 -15.98
N MET A 105 -13.59 7.74 -15.80
CA MET A 105 -13.97 6.35 -15.53
C MET A 105 -13.93 5.47 -16.80
N TRP A 106 -14.04 6.08 -17.99
CA TRP A 106 -13.92 5.42 -19.29
C TRP A 106 -12.69 5.95 -20.05
N THR A 107 -12.14 5.14 -20.95
CA THR A 107 -10.92 5.43 -21.74
C THR A 107 -11.14 6.33 -22.94
N VAL A 108 -12.31 6.96 -23.09
CA VAL A 108 -12.66 7.80 -24.25
C VAL A 108 -12.94 9.24 -23.79
N THR A 109 -12.47 10.18 -24.60
CA THR A 109 -12.18 11.60 -24.40
C THR A 109 -13.30 12.47 -23.79
N PRO A 110 -12.95 13.49 -22.98
CA PRO A 110 -13.78 14.66 -22.78
C PRO A 110 -13.70 15.56 -24.03
N ASP A 111 -14.23 15.08 -25.16
CA ASP A 111 -14.47 15.93 -26.34
C ASP A 111 -15.75 16.72 -26.09
N ARG A 112 -15.67 17.72 -25.20
CA ARG A 112 -16.65 18.81 -25.02
C ARG A 112 -16.15 19.78 -23.94
N PHE A 113 -15.35 20.75 -24.38
CA PHE A 113 -15.35 22.11 -23.86
C PHE A 113 -15.40 23.06 -25.06
#